data_AF-A0A1J5FT66-F1
#
_entry.id   AF-A0A1J5FT66-F1
#
_cell.length_a   1.000
_cell.length_b   1.000
_cell.length_c   1.000
_cell.angle_alpha   90.00
_cell.angle_beta   90.00
_cell.angle_gamma   90.00
#
_symmetry.space_group_name_H-M   'P 1'
#
loop_
_entity.id
_entity.type
_entity.pdbx_description
1 polymer ?
#
loop_
_entity_poly.entity_id
_entity_poly.type
_entity_poly.pdbx_seq_one_letter_code
_entity_poly.pdbx_strand_id
1 'polypeptide(L)'
;MRYFITVLFITSILTLIGCGNSAEDYMNEASENLKNNKTSEAVAAYQKLIDEYPESEQAPEALYQLATIYQGVLLPDLTREESMNKSIESFKKIFEKYPQNKYAPVSLFMSGFVQANELQNYDEATKAYNLFLQKYPDHELAKSAKEELDNMGLSPEDILKKAETLD
;
A
#
# COMPACT_ATOMS: atom_id res chain seq x y z
N MET A 1 -22.38 40.29 36.00
CA MET A 1 -23.07 40.53 34.71
C MET A 1 -22.03 40.21 33.62
N ARG A 2 -21.87 38.92 33.30
CA ARG A 2 -22.26 38.28 32.01
C ARG A 2 -21.63 38.98 30.80
N TYR A 3 -20.64 38.36 30.16
CA TYR A 3 -20.57 38.16 28.69
C TYR A 3 -19.57 37.03 28.40
N PHE A 4 -20.10 35.82 28.20
CA PHE A 4 -19.41 34.73 27.51
C PHE A 4 -19.38 35.12 26.02
N ILE A 5 -18.19 35.31 25.44
CA ILE A 5 -18.01 35.44 24.00
C ILE A 5 -17.80 34.03 23.46
N THR A 6 -18.89 33.37 23.07
CA THR A 6 -18.83 32.17 22.25
C THR A 6 -18.43 32.62 20.84
N VAL A 7 -17.17 32.37 20.46
CA VAL A 7 -16.74 32.50 19.07
C VAL A 7 -17.35 31.33 18.29
N LEU A 8 -18.52 31.59 17.69
CA LEU A 8 -19.10 30.73 16.67
C LEU A 8 -18.20 30.77 15.44
N PHE A 9 -17.29 29.80 15.32
CA PHE A 9 -16.70 29.45 14.03
C PHE A 9 -17.78 28.74 13.18
N ILE A 10 -18.71 29.52 12.64
CA ILE A 10 -19.48 29.10 11.47
C ILE A 10 -18.63 29.45 10.25
N THR A 11 -17.61 28.64 9.97
CA THR A 11 -17.08 28.59 8.61
C THR A 11 -18.04 27.74 7.81
N SER A 12 -18.93 28.45 7.13
CA SER A 12 -19.82 28.01 6.07
C SER A 12 -19.27 26.81 5.30
N ILE A 13 -19.76 25.61 5.62
CA ILE A 13 -19.70 24.45 4.72
C ILE A 13 -20.65 24.78 3.56
N LEU A 14 -20.11 25.44 2.55
CA LEU A 14 -20.75 25.52 1.24
C LEU A 14 -20.46 24.18 0.54
N THR A 15 -21.13 23.11 0.95
CA THR A 15 -21.17 21.89 0.14
C THR A 15 -22.02 22.21 -1.08
N LEU A 16 -21.34 22.57 -2.16
CA LEU A 16 -21.85 22.37 -3.51
C LEU A 16 -22.23 20.89 -3.58
N ILE A 17 -23.53 20.60 -3.54
CA ILE A 17 -24.08 19.30 -3.95
C ILE A 17 -23.93 19.26 -5.47
N GLY A 18 -22.69 19.15 -5.94
CA GLY A 18 -22.42 18.60 -7.25
C GLY A 18 -22.71 17.11 -7.15
N CYS A 19 -23.30 16.53 -8.19
CA CYS A 19 -23.27 15.08 -8.38
C CYS A 19 -21.82 14.65 -8.63
N GLY A 20 -20.98 14.70 -7.59
CA GLY A 20 -19.66 14.13 -7.58
C GLY A 20 -19.77 12.65 -7.26
N ASN A 21 -18.99 11.82 -7.93
CA ASN A 21 -18.83 10.42 -7.55
C ASN A 21 -18.34 10.36 -6.11
N SER A 22 -18.92 9.48 -5.29
CA SER A 22 -18.41 9.17 -3.96
C SER A 22 -17.15 8.29 -4.04
N ALA A 23 -16.46 8.10 -2.91
CA ALA A 23 -15.36 7.14 -2.83
C ALA A 23 -15.83 5.71 -3.20
N GLU A 24 -17.04 5.32 -2.80
CA GLU A 24 -17.62 4.03 -3.15
C GLU A 24 -17.91 3.92 -4.65
N ASP A 25 -18.38 4.99 -5.30
CA ASP A 25 -18.60 5.01 -6.75
C ASP A 25 -17.30 4.78 -7.52
N TYR A 26 -16.21 5.46 -7.14
CA TYR A 26 -14.90 5.24 -7.77
C TYR A 26 -14.36 3.83 -7.50
N MET A 27 -14.58 3.28 -6.30
CA MET A 27 -14.18 1.91 -5.96
C MET A 27 -14.91 0.87 -6.84
N ASN A 28 -16.21 1.08 -7.03
CA ASN A 28 -17.06 0.22 -7.86
C ASN A 28 -16.69 0.34 -9.35
N GLU A 29 -16.46 1.57 -9.84
CA GLU A 29 -15.99 1.82 -11.20
C GLU A 29 -14.66 1.11 -11.45
N ALA A 30 -13.70 1.26 -10.54
CA ALA A 30 -12.40 0.62 -10.66
C ALA A 30 -12.49 -0.91 -10.69
N SER A 31 -13.29 -1.48 -9.78
CA SER A 31 -13.54 -2.93 -9.71
C SER A 31 -14.22 -3.47 -10.96
N GLU A 32 -15.18 -2.73 -11.53
CA GLU A 32 -15.85 -3.10 -12.76
C GLU A 32 -14.93 -3.00 -13.98
N ASN A 33 -14.08 -1.98 -14.04
CA ASN A 33 -13.06 -1.87 -15.08
C ASN A 33 -12.07 -3.04 -15.03
N LEU A 34 -11.61 -3.46 -13.84
CA LEU A 34 -10.75 -4.65 -13.70
C LEU A 34 -11.43 -5.93 -14.22
N LYS A 35 -12.70 -6.16 -13.87
CA LYS A 35 -13.47 -7.33 -14.38
C LYS A 35 -13.56 -7.34 -15.91
N ASN A 36 -13.62 -6.17 -16.51
CA ASN A 36 -13.69 -5.98 -17.96
C ASN A 36 -12.32 -5.89 -18.64
N ASN A 37 -11.22 -6.23 -17.93
CA ASN A 37 -9.83 -6.15 -18.40
C ASN A 37 -9.37 -4.74 -18.81
N LYS A 38 -10.03 -3.70 -18.29
CA LYS A 38 -9.73 -2.29 -18.51
C LYS A 38 -8.83 -1.77 -17.39
N THR A 39 -7.60 -2.30 -17.32
CA THR A 39 -6.69 -2.03 -16.19
C THR A 39 -6.32 -0.56 -16.05
N SER A 40 -6.09 0.14 -17.17
CA SER A 40 -5.74 1.57 -17.15
C SER A 40 -6.86 2.44 -16.59
N GLU A 41 -8.10 2.14 -16.97
CA GLU A 41 -9.29 2.83 -16.47
C GLU A 41 -9.55 2.51 -14.99
N ALA A 42 -9.28 1.28 -14.55
CA ALA A 42 -9.35 0.93 -13.14
C ALA A 42 -8.34 1.72 -12.30
N VAL A 43 -7.08 1.81 -12.76
CA VAL A 43 -6.03 2.61 -12.12
C VAL A 43 -6.43 4.08 -12.04
N ALA A 44 -7.00 4.64 -13.11
CA ALA A 44 -7.48 6.01 -13.11
C ALA A 44 -8.59 6.25 -12.08
N ALA A 45 -9.54 5.32 -11.92
CA ALA A 45 -10.60 5.42 -10.94
C ALA A 45 -10.08 5.29 -9.49
N TYR A 46 -9.18 4.34 -9.21
CA TYR A 46 -8.54 4.25 -7.89
C TYR A 46 -7.73 5.51 -7.56
N GLN A 47 -7.00 6.08 -8.52
CA GLN A 47 -6.22 7.29 -8.29
C GLN A 47 -7.13 8.48 -7.94
N LYS A 48 -8.25 8.65 -8.67
CA LYS A 48 -9.26 9.68 -8.32
C LYS A 48 -9.82 9.49 -6.91
N LEU A 49 -10.12 8.25 -6.51
CA LEU A 49 -10.59 7.94 -5.16
C LEU A 49 -9.59 8.44 -4.12
N ILE A 50 -8.30 8.13 -4.29
CA ILE A 50 -7.25 8.48 -3.32
C ILE A 50 -6.98 9.99 -3.31
N ASP A 51 -7.08 10.65 -4.46
CA ASP A 51 -6.83 12.09 -4.59
C ASP A 51 -7.99 12.92 -4.04
N GLU A 52 -9.24 12.52 -4.30
CA GLU A 52 -10.44 13.26 -3.88
C GLU A 52 -10.92 12.86 -2.48
N TYR A 53 -10.73 11.61 -2.08
CA TYR A 53 -11.24 11.03 -0.83
C TYR A 53 -10.18 10.25 -0.03
N PRO A 54 -9.02 10.86 0.29
CA PRO A 54 -7.95 10.15 1.00
C PRO A 54 -8.38 9.64 2.38
N GLU A 55 -9.28 10.32 3.09
CA GLU A 55 -9.73 9.90 4.43
C GLU A 55 -10.92 8.91 4.41
N SER A 56 -11.33 8.43 3.23
CA SER A 56 -12.43 7.47 3.11
C SER A 56 -12.04 6.05 3.55
N GLU A 57 -13.03 5.26 3.96
CA GLU A 57 -12.82 3.86 4.34
C GLU A 57 -12.30 3.00 3.16
N GLN A 58 -12.56 3.42 1.92
CA GLN A 58 -12.15 2.76 0.68
C GLN A 58 -10.71 3.11 0.26
N ALA A 59 -10.15 4.23 0.71
CA ALA A 59 -8.83 4.68 0.26
C ALA A 59 -7.69 3.68 0.52
N PRO A 60 -7.62 2.99 1.69
CA PRO A 60 -6.60 1.97 1.93
C PRO A 60 -6.72 0.77 0.97
N GLU A 61 -7.95 0.37 0.64
CA GLU A 61 -8.20 -0.72 -0.31
C GLU A 61 -7.83 -0.31 -1.73
N ALA A 62 -8.21 0.91 -2.15
CA ALA A 62 -7.83 1.45 -3.45
C ALA A 62 -6.30 1.51 -3.64
N LEU A 63 -5.56 1.96 -2.61
CA LEU A 63 -4.11 1.93 -2.62
C LEU A 63 -3.55 0.51 -2.71
N TYR A 64 -4.15 -0.43 -1.98
CA TYR A 64 -3.73 -1.84 -2.03
C TYR A 64 -3.92 -2.41 -3.44
N GLN A 65 -5.05 -2.11 -4.08
CA GLN A 65 -5.33 -2.54 -5.45
C GLN A 65 -4.38 -1.89 -6.46
N LEU A 66 -4.06 -0.60 -6.32
CA LEU A 66 -3.02 0.03 -7.15
C LEU A 66 -1.67 -0.67 -6.96
N ALA A 67 -1.28 -0.94 -5.71
CA ALA A 67 -0.02 -1.59 -5.40
C ALA A 67 0.11 -2.96 -6.06
N THR A 68 -0.96 -3.77 -6.04
CA THR A 68 -0.99 -5.11 -6.67
C THR A 68 -1.02 -5.05 -8.19
N ILE A 69 -1.73 -4.09 -8.79
CA ILE A 69 -1.70 -3.85 -10.25
C ILE A 69 -0.30 -3.51 -10.71
N TYR A 70 0.37 -2.61 -9.99
CA TYR A 70 1.75 -2.22 -10.28
C TYR A 70 2.72 -3.38 -10.03
N GLN A 71 2.57 -4.15 -8.96
CA GLN A 71 3.39 -5.34 -8.72
C GLN A 71 3.21 -6.39 -9.84
N GLY A 72 2.00 -6.54 -10.36
CA GLY A 72 1.70 -7.47 -11.45
C GLY A 72 2.20 -7.01 -12.82
N VAL A 73 2.74 -5.79 -12.94
CA VAL A 73 3.17 -5.18 -14.22
C VAL A 73 2.04 -5.23 -15.26
N LEU A 74 0.82 -4.87 -14.83
CA LEU A 74 -0.39 -5.00 -15.66
C LEU A 74 -0.65 -3.78 -16.57
N LEU A 75 0.24 -2.78 -16.55
CA LEU A 75 0.15 -1.58 -17.38
C LEU A 75 1.24 -1.61 -18.46
N PRO A 76 0.86 -1.54 -19.76
CA PRO A 76 1.82 -1.69 -20.86
C PRO A 76 2.75 -0.47 -21.01
N ASP A 77 2.34 0.68 -20.51
CA ASP A 77 3.08 1.95 -20.66
C ASP A 77 4.16 2.15 -19.60
N LEU A 78 4.34 1.19 -18.67
CA LEU A 78 5.34 1.24 -17.61
C LEU A 78 6.41 0.17 -17.83
N THR A 79 7.66 0.56 -17.62
CA THR A 79 8.72 -0.42 -17.43
C THR A 79 8.49 -1.21 -16.13
N ARG A 80 9.08 -2.40 -16.04
CA ARG A 80 9.02 -3.20 -14.80
C ARG A 80 9.52 -2.41 -13.60
N GLU A 81 10.65 -1.69 -13.73
CA GLU A 81 11.23 -0.90 -12.64
C GLU A 81 10.29 0.22 -12.17
N GLU A 82 9.71 0.98 -13.09
CA GLU A 82 8.71 2.02 -12.76
C GLU A 82 7.49 1.42 -12.08
N SER A 83 7.04 0.25 -12.56
CA SER A 83 5.92 -0.48 -11.96
C SER A 83 6.24 -0.92 -10.53
N MET A 84 7.44 -1.48 -10.28
CA MET A 84 7.84 -1.86 -8.92
C MET A 84 7.92 -0.65 -7.97
N ASN A 85 8.49 0.46 -8.45
CA ASN A 85 8.58 1.69 -7.65
C ASN A 85 7.19 2.24 -7.29
N LYS A 86 6.23 2.23 -8.23
CA LYS A 86 4.84 2.63 -7.97
C LYS A 86 4.11 1.67 -7.03
N SER A 87 4.40 0.38 -7.11
CA SER A 87 3.89 -0.64 -6.17
C SER A 87 4.34 -0.35 -4.74
N ILE A 88 5.66 -0.15 -4.56
CA ILE A 88 6.27 0.23 -3.29
C ILE A 88 5.67 1.52 -2.75
N GLU A 89 5.55 2.57 -3.57
CA GLU A 89 4.96 3.85 -3.14
C GLU A 89 3.52 3.68 -2.64
N SER A 90 2.71 2.89 -3.35
CA SER A 90 1.32 2.63 -3.00
C SER A 90 1.22 1.84 -1.69
N PHE A 91 2.03 0.80 -1.52
CA PHE A 91 2.12 0.05 -0.26
C PHE A 91 2.59 0.93 0.91
N LYS A 92 3.59 1.80 0.68
CA LYS A 92 4.10 2.70 1.72
C LYS A 92 3.03 3.66 2.21
N LYS A 93 2.28 4.27 1.30
CA LYS A 93 1.17 5.17 1.63
C LYS A 93 0.14 4.51 2.55
N ILE A 94 -0.12 3.21 2.41
CA ILE A 94 -1.12 2.52 3.24
C ILE A 94 -0.69 2.50 4.71
N PHE A 95 0.54 2.07 5.00
CA PHE A 95 0.99 2.01 6.39
C PHE A 95 1.29 3.40 6.98
N GLU A 96 1.70 4.36 6.15
CA GLU A 96 2.00 5.73 6.60
C GLU A 96 0.72 6.51 6.95
N LYS A 97 -0.33 6.37 6.14
CA LYS A 97 -1.59 7.12 6.32
C LYS A 97 -2.65 6.36 7.11
N TYR A 98 -2.69 5.04 6.99
CA TYR A 98 -3.73 4.20 7.62
C TYR A 98 -3.13 3.08 8.47
N PRO A 99 -2.27 3.37 9.46
CA PRO A 99 -1.52 2.38 10.22
C PRO A 99 -2.38 1.38 11.01
N GLN A 100 -3.67 1.69 11.22
CA GLN A 100 -4.63 0.81 11.91
C GLN A 100 -5.49 -0.02 10.94
N ASN A 101 -5.39 0.22 9.63
CA ASN A 101 -6.16 -0.52 8.64
C ASN A 101 -5.60 -1.94 8.46
N LYS A 102 -6.49 -2.91 8.17
CA LYS A 102 -6.12 -4.32 7.92
C LYS A 102 -5.05 -4.51 6.84
N TYR A 103 -4.94 -3.60 5.87
CA TYR A 103 -3.93 -3.65 4.82
C TYR A 103 -2.56 -3.14 5.26
N ALA A 104 -2.44 -2.40 6.36
CA ALA A 104 -1.17 -1.77 6.76
C ALA A 104 -0.04 -2.76 7.06
N PRO A 105 -0.25 -3.86 7.82
CA PRO A 105 0.81 -4.84 8.06
C PRO A 105 1.29 -5.49 6.77
N VAL A 106 0.37 -6.05 5.99
CA VAL A 106 0.71 -6.73 4.73
C VAL A 106 1.37 -5.77 3.75
N SER A 107 0.95 -4.51 3.67
CA SER A 107 1.55 -3.52 2.77
C SER A 107 2.99 -3.19 3.15
N LEU A 108 3.28 -3.05 4.44
CA LEU A 108 4.65 -2.83 4.89
C LEU A 108 5.56 -4.04 4.59
N PHE A 109 5.05 -5.26 4.79
CA PHE A 109 5.77 -6.48 4.39
C PHE A 109 6.01 -6.51 2.88
N MET A 110 4.97 -6.29 2.07
CA MET A 110 5.05 -6.34 0.61
C MET A 110 5.97 -5.25 0.05
N SER A 111 6.04 -4.07 0.66
CA SER A 111 7.04 -3.06 0.30
C SER A 111 8.47 -3.59 0.47
N GLY A 112 8.75 -4.35 1.53
CA GLY A 112 10.06 -5.01 1.71
C GLY A 112 10.29 -6.11 0.69
N PHE A 113 9.25 -6.91 0.42
CA PHE A 113 9.30 -8.00 -0.55
C PHE A 113 9.63 -7.51 -1.96
N VAL A 114 8.95 -6.47 -2.44
CA VAL A 114 9.22 -5.90 -3.78
C VAL A 114 10.63 -5.32 -3.84
N GLN A 115 11.10 -4.65 -2.78
CA GLN A 115 12.47 -4.13 -2.72
C GLN A 115 13.51 -5.27 -2.81
N ALA A 116 13.34 -6.35 -2.04
CA ALA A 116 14.29 -7.46 -2.01
C ALA A 116 14.27 -8.30 -3.29
N ASN A 117 13.07 -8.70 -3.73
CA ASN A 117 12.91 -9.75 -4.72
C ASN A 117 12.78 -9.23 -6.15
N GLU A 118 12.28 -8.00 -6.34
CA GLU A 118 12.08 -7.43 -7.68
C GLU A 118 13.14 -6.40 -8.03
N LEU A 119 13.62 -5.62 -7.05
CA LEU A 119 14.61 -4.56 -7.26
C LEU A 119 16.00 -4.88 -6.69
N GLN A 120 16.15 -5.96 -5.92
CA GLN A 120 17.39 -6.33 -5.23
C GLN A 120 17.97 -5.21 -4.34
N ASN A 121 17.11 -4.31 -3.87
CA ASN A 121 17.46 -3.23 -2.97
C ASN A 121 17.35 -3.71 -1.52
N TYR A 122 18.33 -4.51 -1.12
CA TYR A 122 18.33 -5.17 0.19
C TYR A 122 18.40 -4.18 1.35
N ASP A 123 18.98 -2.99 1.17
CA ASP A 123 19.04 -1.95 2.20
C ASP A 123 17.63 -1.43 2.55
N GLU A 124 16.81 -1.10 1.53
CA GLU A 124 15.44 -0.65 1.75
C GLU A 124 14.54 -1.80 2.22
N ALA A 125 14.74 -3.02 1.71
CA ALA A 125 14.04 -4.20 2.20
C ALA A 125 14.32 -4.45 3.69
N THR A 126 15.57 -4.34 4.12
CA THR A 126 15.99 -4.46 5.52
C THR A 126 15.26 -3.47 6.42
N LYS A 127 15.14 -2.21 5.99
CA LYS A 127 14.42 -1.17 6.74
C LYS A 127 12.94 -1.52 6.86
N ALA A 128 12.31 -1.96 5.77
CA ALA A 128 10.89 -2.32 5.76
C ALA A 128 10.59 -3.52 6.66
N TYR A 129 11.35 -4.60 6.56
CA TYR A 129 11.14 -5.80 7.39
C TYR A 129 11.44 -5.55 8.87
N ASN A 130 12.48 -4.80 9.22
CA ASN A 130 12.72 -4.44 10.61
C ASN A 130 11.60 -3.56 11.18
N LEU A 131 11.09 -2.60 10.39
CA LEU A 131 9.93 -1.81 10.80
C LEU A 131 8.68 -2.69 10.97
N PHE A 132 8.48 -3.66 10.07
CA PHE A 132 7.38 -4.64 10.18
C PHE A 132 7.46 -5.41 11.49
N LEU A 133 8.62 -5.98 11.81
CA LEU A 133 8.84 -6.74 13.04
C LEU A 133 8.69 -5.89 14.31
N GLN A 134 9.02 -4.60 14.22
CA GLN A 134 8.82 -3.66 15.33
C GLN A 134 7.33 -3.32 15.54
N LYS A 135 6.58 -3.10 14.46
CA LYS A 135 5.19 -2.61 14.52
C LYS A 135 4.17 -3.75 14.65
N TYR A 136 4.47 -4.91 14.07
CA TYR A 136 3.57 -6.05 13.95
C TYR A 136 4.26 -7.36 14.38
N PRO A 137 4.83 -7.43 15.61
CA PRO A 137 5.62 -8.58 16.04
C PRO A 137 4.85 -9.91 16.10
N ASP A 138 3.53 -9.84 16.33
CA ASP A 138 2.66 -11.02 16.47
C ASP A 138 1.85 -11.33 15.18
N HIS A 139 2.10 -10.59 14.09
CA HIS A 139 1.43 -10.85 12.81
C HIS A 139 1.92 -12.15 12.19
N GLU A 140 1.06 -12.85 11.44
CA GLU A 140 1.37 -14.16 10.84
C GLU A 140 2.62 -14.14 9.93
N LEU A 141 2.87 -13.00 9.27
CA LEU A 141 4.04 -12.75 8.41
C LEU A 141 5.34 -12.42 9.18
N ALA A 142 5.33 -12.31 10.52
CA ALA A 142 6.53 -11.96 11.29
C ALA A 142 7.62 -13.03 11.17
N LYS A 143 7.25 -14.30 11.06
CA LYS A 143 8.22 -15.37 10.79
C LYS A 143 8.83 -15.19 9.39
N SER A 144 7.99 -14.99 8.38
CA SER A 144 8.44 -14.77 6.99
C SER A 144 9.33 -13.54 6.86
N ALA A 145 9.04 -12.45 7.59
CA ALA A 145 9.89 -11.25 7.55
C ALA A 145 11.29 -11.51 8.12
N LYS A 146 11.43 -12.36 9.14
CA LYS A 146 12.74 -12.80 9.65
C LYS A 146 13.47 -13.67 8.64
N GLU A 147 12.76 -14.62 8.04
CA GLU A 147 13.32 -15.50 7.00
C GLU A 147 13.82 -14.71 5.79
N GLU A 148 13.06 -13.69 5.35
CA GLU A 148 13.47 -12.78 4.28
C GLU A 148 14.73 -11.99 4.66
N LEU A 149 14.79 -11.41 5.86
CA LEU A 149 16.00 -10.72 6.36
C LEU A 149 17.23 -11.63 6.40
N ASP A 150 17.02 -12.89 6.81
CA ASP A 150 18.09 -13.86 6.98
C ASP A 150 18.64 -14.42 5.65
N ASN A 151 17.81 -14.40 4.60
CA ASN A 151 18.09 -15.12 3.35
C ASN A 151 18.14 -14.22 2.10
N MET A 152 17.68 -12.96 2.17
CA MET A 152 17.74 -12.06 1.02
C MET A 152 19.17 -11.92 0.49
N GLY A 153 19.32 -11.98 -0.83
CA GLY A 153 20.62 -11.94 -1.52
C GLY A 153 21.41 -13.25 -1.51
N LEU A 154 20.94 -14.31 -0.83
CA LEU A 154 21.52 -15.64 -0.92
C LEU A 154 20.98 -16.41 -2.12
N SER A 155 21.81 -17.26 -2.70
CA SER A 155 21.36 -18.26 -3.66
C SER A 155 20.59 -19.39 -2.96
N PRO A 156 19.73 -20.15 -3.67
CA PRO A 156 19.11 -21.35 -3.10
C PRO A 156 20.13 -22.33 -2.52
N GLU A 157 21.28 -22.50 -3.16
CA GLU A 157 22.37 -23.34 -2.68
C GLU A 157 22.95 -22.85 -1.35
N ASP A 158 23.16 -21.53 -1.21
CA ASP A 158 23.67 -20.93 0.03
C ASP A 158 22.67 -21.06 1.18
N ILE A 159 21.36 -20.95 0.89
CA ILE A 159 20.29 -21.15 1.87
C ILE A 159 20.28 -22.61 2.36
N LEU A 160 20.37 -23.58 1.46
CA LEU A 160 20.42 -25.00 1.82
C LEU A 160 21.64 -25.32 2.69
N LYS A 161 22.81 -24.84 2.29
CA LYS A 161 24.05 -25.03 3.04
C LYS A 161 23.97 -24.40 4.44
N LYS A 162 23.37 -23.21 4.55
CA LYS A 162 23.14 -22.54 5.85
C LYS A 162 22.23 -23.39 6.75
N ALA A 163 21.15 -23.94 6.20
CA ALA A 163 20.23 -24.81 6.94
C ALA A 163 20.92 -26.08 7.48
N GLU A 164 21.76 -26.73 6.67
CA GLU A 164 22.52 -27.93 7.07
C GLU A 164 23.51 -27.67 8.22
N THR A 165 23.96 -26.42 8.40
CA THR A 165 24.92 -26.06 9.47
C THR A 165 24.26 -25.67 10.80
N LEU A 166 22.93 -25.59 10.85
CA LEU A 166 22.16 -25.21 12.04
C LEU A 166 21.59 -26.41 12.81
N ASP A 167 21.71 -27.62 12.26
CA ASP A 167 21.36 -28.91 12.88
C ASP A 167 22.56 -29.58 13.59
#